data_AF-A0A3S5BLT8-F1
#
_entry.id   AF-A0A3S5BLT8-F1
#
_cell.length_a   1.000
_cell.length_b   1.000
_cell.length_c   1.000
_cell.angle_alpha   90.00
_cell.angle_beta   90.00
_cell.angle_gamma   90.00
#
_symmetry.space_group_name_H-M   'P 1'
#
loop_
_entity.id
_entity.type
_entity.pdbx_description
1 polymer ?
#
loop_
_entity_poly.entity_id
_entity_poly.type
_entity_poly.pdbx_seq_one_letter_code
_entity_poly.pdbx_strand_id
1 'polypeptide(L)' 'MTRFIALSAGARYMIGLSRDDILYTPLPLYHTAGGLIGVGQLVFFGNQQVIRRKFSASQFWTDCIKYKVTFKSLSE' A
#
# COMPACT_ATOMS: atom_id res chain seq x y z
N MET A 1 -2.12 19.71 -0.99
CA MET A 1 -1.76 18.56 -1.84
C MET A 1 -0.26 18.20 -1.75
N THR A 2 0.66 19.17 -1.77
CA THR A 2 2.12 18.95 -1.70
C THR A 2 2.59 18.06 -0.55
N ARG A 3 2.09 18.28 0.68
CA ARG A 3 2.43 17.44 1.85
C ARG A 3 1.98 15.99 1.72
N PHE A 4 0.85 15.76 1.06
CA PHE A 4 0.29 14.43 0.86
C PHE A 4 1.17 13.64 -0.12
N ILE A 5 1.53 14.26 -1.26
CA ILE A 5 2.48 13.68 -2.22
C ILE A 5 3.86 13.43 -1.58
N ALA A 6 4.40 14.41 -0.84
CA ALA A 6 5.71 14.28 -0.20
C ALA A 6 5.79 13.11 0.79
N LEU A 7 4.75 12.90 1.59
CA LEU A 7 4.71 11.79 2.54
C LEU A 7 4.51 10.43 1.84
N SER A 8 3.64 10.35 0.82
CA SER A 8 3.49 9.12 0.02
C SER A 8 4.76 8.77 -0.74
N ALA A 9 5.44 9.76 -1.34
CA ALA A 9 6.72 9.61 -2.01
C ALA A 9 7.83 9.20 -1.03
N GLY A 10 7.93 9.88 0.12
CA GLY A 10 8.90 9.55 1.15
C GLY A 10 8.75 8.10 1.63
N ALA A 11 7.51 7.67 1.92
CA ALA A 11 7.24 6.29 2.29
C ALA A 11 7.67 5.30 1.20
N ARG A 12 7.34 5.60 -0.07
CA ARG A 12 7.74 4.79 -1.24
C ARG A 12 9.26 4.57 -1.30
N TYR A 13 10.03 5.65 -1.19
CA TYR A 13 11.49 5.58 -1.30
C TYR A 13 12.14 4.92 -0.07
N MET A 14 11.60 5.17 1.14
CA MET A 14 12.15 4.55 2.36
C MET A 14 11.97 3.04 2.40
N ILE A 15 10.85 2.52 1.89
CA ILE A 15 10.57 1.07 1.87
C ILE A 15 10.98 0.40 0.56
N GLY A 16 11.46 1.17 -0.41
CA GLY A 16 11.90 0.67 -1.71
C GLY A 16 10.76 0.09 -2.55
N LEU A 17 9.58 0.71 -2.55
CA LEU A 17 8.41 0.19 -3.24
C LEU A 17 8.51 0.36 -4.76
N SER A 18 8.29 -0.71 -5.52
CA SER A 18 8.22 -0.68 -6.98
C SER A 18 6.81 -0.32 -7.48
N ARG A 19 6.68 0.04 -8.75
CA ARG A 19 5.38 0.31 -9.40
C ARG A 19 4.56 -0.98 -9.58
N ASP A 20 5.25 -2.10 -9.72
CA ASP A 20 4.63 -3.42 -9.93
C ASP A 20 4.14 -4.07 -8.63
N ASP A 21 4.34 -3.41 -7.49
CA ASP A 21 3.90 -3.92 -6.20
C ASP A 21 2.40 -3.79 -6.01
N ILE A 22 1.79 -4.90 -5.57
CA ILE A 22 0.37 -5.00 -5.25
C ILE A 22 0.22 -4.88 -3.73
N LEU A 23 -0.38 -3.78 -3.29
CA LEU A 23 -0.41 -3.40 -1.87
C LEU A 23 -1.74 -3.74 -1.21
N TYR A 24 -1.68 -4.35 -0.03
CA TYR A 24 -2.86 -4.68 0.78
C TYR A 24 -3.03 -3.72 1.95
N THR A 25 -4.16 -3.01 1.98
CA THR A 25 -4.49 -2.01 3.02
C THR A 25 -5.74 -2.44 3.80
N PRO A 26 -5.58 -3.06 4.98
CA PRO A 26 -6.69 -3.38 5.88
C PRO A 26 -6.96 -2.27 6.91
N LEU A 27 -6.23 -1.16 6.85
CA LEU A 27 -6.32 -0.04 7.76
C LEU A 27 -7.40 0.95 7.33
N PRO A 28 -8.04 1.67 8.27
CA PRO A 28 -8.99 2.71 7.91
C PRO A 28 -8.33 3.83 7.11
N LEU A 29 -8.95 4.23 6.01
CA LEU A 29 -8.39 5.18 5.06
C LEU A 29 -8.30 6.62 5.58
N TYR A 30 -9.02 6.95 6.65
CA TYR A 30 -8.94 8.26 7.28
C TYR A 30 -7.69 8.43 8.15
N HIS A 31 -6.91 7.37 8.37
CA HIS A 31 -5.62 7.45 9.05
C HIS A 31 -4.46 7.60 8.07
N THR A 32 -3.36 8.21 8.54
CA THR A 32 -2.14 8.45 7.75
C THR A 32 -1.61 7.18 7.09
N ALA A 33 -1.55 6.06 7.80
CA ALA A 33 -1.03 4.81 7.25
C ALA A 33 -1.93 4.22 6.14
N GLY A 34 -3.26 4.29 6.30
CA GLY A 34 -4.21 3.74 5.33
C GLY A 34 -4.42 4.64 4.12
N GLY A 35 -4.79 5.90 4.34
CA GLY A 35 -5.11 6.83 3.25
C GLY A 35 -3.89 7.48 2.63
N LEU A 36 -2.97 7.99 3.46
CA LEU A 36 -1.84 8.78 2.99
C LEU A 36 -0.74 7.89 2.42
N ILE A 37 -0.34 6.87 3.17
CA ILE A 37 0.73 5.97 2.76
C ILE A 37 0.20 4.91 1.80
N GLY A 38 -0.85 4.17 2.19
CA GLY A 38 -1.49 3.14 1.35
C GLY A 38 -2.05 3.74 0.06
N VAL A 39 -3.24 4.36 0.15
CA VAL A 39 -3.96 4.88 -1.03
C VAL A 39 -3.16 5.94 -1.81
N GLY A 40 -2.27 6.67 -1.16
CA GLY A 40 -1.34 7.58 -1.86
C GLY A 40 -0.46 6.87 -2.91
N GLN A 41 -0.10 5.59 -2.71
CA GLN A 41 0.62 4.82 -3.73
C GLN A 41 -0.21 4.59 -4.99
N LEU A 42 -1.49 4.25 -4.81
CA LEU A 42 -2.44 4.09 -5.90
C LEU A 42 -2.63 5.40 -6.67
N VAL A 43 -2.88 6.51 -5.96
CA VAL A 43 -3.27 7.79 -6.58
C VAL A 43 -2.11 8.46 -7.33
N PHE A 44 -0.89 8.44 -6.79
CA PHE A 44 0.24 9.16 -7.42
C PHE A 44 1.19 8.29 -8.24
N PHE A 45 1.32 7.02 -7.89
CA PHE A 45 2.30 6.12 -8.53
C PHE A 45 1.63 5.02 -9.35
N GLY A 46 0.30 4.88 -9.27
CA GLY A 46 -0.48 3.91 -10.04
C GLY A 46 -0.28 2.47 -9.57
N ASN A 47 0.15 2.27 -8.32
CA ASN A 47 0.27 0.93 -7.73
C ASN A 47 -1.10 0.26 -7.60
N GLN A 48 -1.15 -1.05 -7.80
CA GLN A 48 -2.37 -1.80 -7.55
C GLN A 48 -2.62 -1.92 -6.04
N GLN A 49 -3.85 -1.67 -5.62
CA GLN A 49 -4.23 -1.64 -4.21
C GLN A 49 -5.43 -2.54 -3.94
N VAL A 50 -5.30 -3.40 -2.92
CA VAL A 50 -6.39 -4.16 -2.34
C VAL A 50 -6.80 -3.48 -1.04
N ILE A 51 -8.00 -2.95 -0.97
CA ILE A 51 -8.53 -2.29 0.23
C ILE A 51 -9.51 -3.24 0.91
N ARG A 52 -9.26 -3.55 2.18
CA ARG A 52 -10.15 -4.40 2.97
C ARG A 52 -10.88 -3.57 4.02
N ARG A 53 -12.22 -3.68 4.03
CA ARG A 53 -13.08 -2.91 4.94
C ARG A 53 -12.85 -3.17 6.43
N LYS A 54 -12.55 -4.42 6.81
CA LYS A 54 -12.30 -4.82 8.20
C LYS A 54 -11.18 -5.85 8.23
N PHE A 55 -10.13 -5.58 9.02
CA PHE A 55 -9.05 -6.52 9.21
C PHE A 55 -9.53 -7.86 9.81
N SER A 56 -8.94 -8.95 9.33
CA SER A 56 -9.12 -10.30 9.87
C SER A 56 -7.77 -11.00 9.84
N ALA A 57 -7.28 -11.41 11.01
CA ALA A 57 -6.02 -12.13 11.11
C ALA A 57 -6.08 -13.51 10.44
N SER A 58 -7.20 -14.22 10.59
CA SER A 58 -7.38 -15.55 10.00
C SER A 58 -7.48 -15.54 8.48
N GLN A 59 -7.98 -14.45 7.88
CA GLN A 59 -8.08 -14.32 6.42
C GLN A 59 -6.92 -13.52 5.79
N PHE A 60 -6.02 -12.95 6.59
CA PHE A 60 -4.95 -12.09 6.10
C PHE A 60 -4.12 -12.76 5.00
N TRP A 61 -3.58 -13.95 5.29
CA TRP A 61 -2.74 -14.69 4.34
C TRP A 61 -3.53 -15.18 3.12
N THR A 62 -4.76 -15.65 3.34
CA THR A 62 -5.66 -16.08 2.25
C THR A 62 -5.93 -14.95 1.26
N ASP A 63 -6.16 -13.74 1.76
CA ASP A 63 -6.35 -12.56 0.93
C ASP A 63 -5.06 -12.18 0.20
N CYS A 64 -3.91 -12.18 0.88
CA CYS A 64 -2.63 -11.88 0.26
C CYS A 64 -2.34 -12.82 -0.92
N ILE A 65 -2.61 -14.12 -0.77
CA ILE A 65 -2.45 -15.12 -1.83
C ILE A 65 -3.47 -14.88 -2.95
N LYS A 66 -4.75 -14.71 -2.61
CA LYS A 66 -5.84 -14.52 -3.57
C LYS A 66 -5.62 -13.32 -4.49
N TYR A 67 -5.18 -12.20 -3.92
CA TYR A 67 -4.96 -10.96 -4.66
C TYR A 67 -3.51 -10.77 -5.13
N LYS A 68 -2.65 -11.79 -4.94
CA LYS A 68 -1.24 -11.77 -5.34
C LYS A 68 -0.51 -10.54 -4.80
N VAL A 69 -0.71 -10.24 -3.53
CA VAL A 69 -0.03 -9.11 -2.86
C VAL A 69 1.47 -9.31 -2.96
N THR A 70 2.19 -8.29 -3.41
CA THR A 70 3.64 -8.34 -3.61
C THR A 70 4.32 -7.16 -2.93
N PHE A 71 5.56 -7.41 -2.49
CA PHE A 71 6.47 -6.40 -2.01
C PHE A 71 7.87 -6.76 -2.49
N LYS A 72 8.31 -6.14 -3.58
CA LYS A 72 9.67 -6.27 -4.09
C LYS A 72 10.49 -5.11 -3.52
N SER A 73 11.32 -5.41 -2.54
CA SER A 73 12.34 -4.44 -2.12
C SER A 73 13.29 -4.21 -3.30
N LEU A 74 13.62 -2.94 -3.57
CA LEU A 74 14.57 -2.48 -4.60
C LEU A 74 16.03 -2.95 -4.37
N SER A 75 16.26 -4.19 -3.89
CA SER A 75 17.58 -4.75 -3.58
C SER A 75 18.10 -5.77 -4.59
N GLU A 76 17.49 -5.87 -5.78
CA GLU A 76 18.01 -6.64 -6.92
C GLU A 76 17.88 -5.85 -8.22
#